data_AF-A0A2M7Q1H2-F1
#
_entry.id   AF-A0A2M7Q1H2-F1
#
_cell.length_a   1.000
_cell.length_b   1.000
_cell.length_c   1.000
_cell.angle_alpha   90.00
_cell.angle_beta   90.00
_cell.angle_gamma   90.00
#
_symmetry.space_group_name_H-M   'P 1'
#
loop_
_entity.id
_entity.type
_entity.pdbx_description
1 polymer ?
#
loop_
_entity_poly.entity_id
_entity_poly.type
_entity_poly.pdbx_seq_one_letter_code
_entity_poly.pdbx_strand_id
1 'polypeptide(L)'
;MPNIEADHSLSGAPAFVIALIAAFNSNKQLLLLKRPEDVHCGGMWSLPGGKVGNMEMPLQAAIRELAEEAGLKGKRWRHLGKADYTYEDRRLHFLLFVCVCSDVSELQAESPCVWVSLDALNEYPMPQANEKIMPMLHLPELFSYLDELFAESLAE
;
A
#
# COMPACT_ATOMS: atom_id res chain seq x y z
N MET A 1 37.73 11.60 -19.24
CA MET A 1 36.27 11.46 -19.15
C MET A 1 36.00 10.07 -18.61
N PRO A 2 35.32 9.90 -17.47
CA PRO A 2 35.09 8.56 -16.95
C PRO A 2 33.98 7.89 -17.77
N ASN A 3 34.31 6.70 -18.22
CA ASN A 3 33.47 5.77 -18.96
C ASN A 3 32.31 5.36 -18.04
N ILE A 4 31.07 5.69 -18.39
CA ILE A 4 29.90 5.11 -17.72
C ILE A 4 29.72 3.73 -18.33
N GLU A 5 30.37 2.73 -17.74
CA GLU A 5 30.00 1.34 -17.97
C GLU A 5 28.61 1.15 -17.37
N ALA A 6 27.61 0.94 -18.22
CA ALA A 6 26.34 0.41 -17.80
C ALA A 6 26.60 -0.97 -17.18
N ASP A 7 26.44 -1.07 -15.87
CA ASP A 7 26.49 -2.34 -15.16
C ASP A 7 25.34 -3.24 -15.67
N HIS A 8 25.71 -4.22 -16.49
CA HIS A 8 24.78 -5.17 -17.13
C HIS A 8 24.49 -6.40 -16.26
N SER A 9 24.75 -6.37 -14.95
CA SER A 9 24.69 -7.56 -14.08
C SER A 9 23.37 -7.82 -13.32
N LEU A 10 22.20 -7.37 -13.80
CA LEU A 10 20.89 -7.70 -13.18
C LEU A 10 19.78 -8.14 -14.17
N SER A 11 20.12 -8.71 -15.33
CA SER A 11 19.11 -9.01 -16.36
C SER A 11 18.23 -10.26 -16.11
N GLY A 12 18.41 -11.01 -15.01
CA GLY A 12 17.73 -12.29 -14.77
C GLY A 12 16.77 -12.38 -13.58
N ALA A 13 16.75 -11.41 -12.66
CA ALA A 13 15.93 -11.51 -11.45
C ALA A 13 14.43 -11.38 -11.77
N PRO A 14 13.56 -12.23 -11.20
CA PRO A 14 12.12 -12.18 -11.42
C PRO A 14 11.56 -10.81 -11.01
N ALA A 15 10.60 -10.32 -11.78
CA ALA A 15 9.89 -9.08 -11.51
C ALA A 15 8.45 -9.39 -11.07
N PHE A 16 7.99 -8.71 -10.02
CA PHE A 16 6.64 -8.85 -9.50
C PHE A 16 5.94 -7.49 -9.48
N VAL A 17 4.67 -7.47 -9.90
CA VAL A 17 3.80 -6.32 -9.68
C VAL A 17 3.09 -6.51 -8.35
N ILE A 18 3.17 -5.52 -7.48
CA ILE A 18 2.60 -5.52 -6.13
C ILE A 18 1.56 -4.41 -6.05
N ALA A 19 0.32 -4.76 -5.73
CA ALA A 19 -0.75 -3.80 -5.48
C ALA A 19 -0.77 -3.48 -3.98
N LEU A 20 -0.48 -2.23 -3.62
CA LEU A 20 -0.53 -1.73 -2.24
C LEU A 20 -1.77 -0.86 -2.04
N ILE A 21 -2.35 -0.90 -0.84
CA ILE A 21 -3.60 -0.20 -0.53
C ILE A 21 -3.39 0.79 0.62
N ALA A 22 -3.61 2.07 0.34
CA ALA A 22 -3.84 3.10 1.34
C ALA A 22 -5.34 3.15 1.67
N ALA A 23 -5.79 2.29 2.59
CA ALA A 23 -7.18 2.24 3.04
C ALA A 23 -7.42 3.21 4.20
N PHE A 24 -8.38 4.12 4.06
CA PHE A 24 -8.72 5.11 5.08
C PHE A 24 -10.08 4.84 5.72
N ASN A 25 -10.19 4.95 7.04
CA ASN A 25 -11.47 4.94 7.75
C ASN A 25 -12.13 6.34 7.77
N SER A 26 -13.34 6.45 8.32
CA SER A 26 -14.08 7.72 8.47
C SER A 26 -13.36 8.81 9.26
N ASN A 27 -12.37 8.44 10.09
CA ASN A 27 -11.54 9.38 10.84
C ASN A 27 -10.27 9.80 10.09
N LYS A 28 -10.18 9.51 8.77
CA LYS A 28 -9.00 9.75 7.93
C LYS A 28 -7.73 9.06 8.44
N GLN A 29 -7.90 7.94 9.15
CA GLN A 29 -6.79 7.12 9.60
C GLN A 29 -6.52 6.02 8.58
N LEU A 30 -5.24 5.76 8.34
CA LEU A 30 -4.71 4.75 7.44
C LEU A 30 -4.64 3.38 8.13
N LEU A 31 -5.08 2.33 7.47
CA LEU A 31 -4.91 0.96 7.95
C LEU A 31 -3.47 0.47 7.73
N LEU A 32 -2.85 -0.04 8.79
CA LEU A 32 -1.62 -0.82 8.71
C LEU A 32 -1.84 -2.22 9.27
N LEU A 33 -1.12 -3.19 8.69
CA LEU A 33 -1.05 -4.57 9.13
C LEU A 33 0.37 -4.89 9.60
N LYS A 34 0.50 -5.73 10.64
CA LYS A 34 1.79 -6.17 11.13
C LYS A 34 2.21 -7.44 10.40
N ARG A 35 3.40 -7.43 9.80
CA ARG A 35 3.94 -8.56 9.05
C ARG A 35 4.22 -9.73 10.01
N PRO A 36 3.85 -10.98 9.65
CA PRO A 36 4.22 -12.17 10.42
C PRO A 36 5.73 -12.24 10.67
N GLU A 37 6.14 -12.81 11.81
CA GLU A 37 7.56 -12.83 12.21
C GLU A 37 8.44 -13.69 11.27
N ASP A 38 7.85 -14.67 10.58
CA ASP A 38 8.52 -15.65 9.73
C ASP A 38 8.65 -15.24 8.26
N VAL A 39 8.12 -14.06 7.88
CA VAL A 39 8.25 -13.54 6.51
C VAL A 39 9.41 -12.55 6.37
N HIS A 40 9.77 -12.22 5.13
CA HIS A 40 10.74 -11.15 4.85
C HIS A 40 10.29 -9.83 5.50
N CYS A 41 11.21 -9.18 6.23
CA CYS A 41 10.91 -8.02 7.07
C CYS A 41 9.80 -8.27 8.10
N GLY A 42 9.77 -9.46 8.71
CA GLY A 42 8.81 -9.81 9.76
C GLY A 42 8.85 -8.87 10.96
N GLY A 43 7.71 -8.71 11.63
CA GLY A 43 7.55 -7.81 12.77
C GLY A 43 7.41 -6.31 12.43
N MET A 44 7.73 -5.91 11.19
CA MET A 44 7.48 -4.56 10.68
C MET A 44 6.01 -4.34 10.30
N TRP A 45 5.61 -3.09 10.10
CA TRP A 45 4.28 -2.71 9.61
C TRP A 45 4.28 -2.60 8.08
N SER A 46 3.12 -2.78 7.47
CA SER A 46 2.91 -2.55 6.04
C SER A 46 1.49 -2.06 5.75
N LEU A 47 1.35 -1.41 4.59
CA LEU A 47 0.04 -1.29 3.94
C LEU A 47 -0.48 -2.70 3.61
N PRO A 48 -1.82 -2.90 3.62
CA PRO A 48 -2.40 -4.06 2.98
C PRO A 48 -1.95 -4.17 1.52
N GLY A 49 -1.85 -5.39 1.00
CA GLY A 49 -1.56 -5.62 -0.39
C GLY A 49 -0.70 -6.84 -0.69
N GLY A 50 -0.63 -7.16 -1.97
CA GLY A 50 0.01 -8.40 -2.41
C GLY A 50 0.32 -8.41 -3.89
N LYS A 51 0.80 -9.56 -4.34
CA LYS A 51 1.24 -9.76 -5.72
C LYS A 51 0.03 -9.84 -6.65
N VAL A 52 0.09 -9.12 -7.77
CA VAL A 52 -0.91 -9.23 -8.83
C VAL A 52 -0.83 -10.61 -9.47
N GLY A 53 -1.96 -11.33 -9.47
CA GLY A 53 -2.11 -12.66 -10.05
C GLY A 53 -2.01 -12.69 -11.58
N ASN A 54 -1.95 -13.89 -12.13
CA ASN A 54 -1.94 -14.06 -13.58
C ASN A 54 -3.31 -13.64 -14.18
N MET A 55 -3.29 -12.80 -15.21
CA MET A 55 -4.49 -12.23 -15.84
C MET A 55 -5.37 -11.40 -14.88
N GLU A 56 -4.85 -10.98 -13.73
CA GLU A 56 -5.52 -10.11 -12.76
C GLU A 56 -5.16 -8.64 -13.03
N MET A 57 -6.15 -7.74 -13.06
CA MET A 57 -5.86 -6.32 -13.09
C MET A 57 -5.32 -5.87 -11.72
N PRO A 58 -4.36 -4.93 -11.65
CA PRO A 58 -3.83 -4.48 -10.37
C PRO A 58 -4.87 -3.96 -9.37
N LEU A 59 -5.92 -3.30 -9.85
CA LEU A 59 -7.03 -2.87 -9.00
C LEU A 59 -7.84 -4.06 -8.45
N GLN A 60 -8.00 -5.14 -9.23
CA GLN A 60 -8.66 -6.36 -8.75
C GLN A 60 -7.83 -7.03 -7.66
N ALA A 61 -6.51 -7.09 -7.84
CA ALA A 61 -5.59 -7.55 -6.80
C ALA A 61 -5.74 -6.70 -5.53
N ALA A 62 -5.72 -5.37 -5.64
CA ALA A 62 -5.89 -4.48 -4.50
C ALA A 62 -7.20 -4.72 -3.72
N ILE A 63 -8.30 -4.90 -4.43
CA ILE A 63 -9.63 -5.18 -3.84
C ILE A 63 -9.64 -6.56 -3.15
N ARG A 64 -9.07 -7.58 -3.79
CA ARG A 64 -8.97 -8.94 -3.24
C ARG A 64 -8.13 -8.95 -1.97
N GLU A 65 -6.93 -8.39 -2.02
CA GLU A 65 -5.99 -8.37 -0.88
C GLU A 65 -6.59 -7.61 0.32
N LEU A 66 -7.26 -6.48 0.11
CA LEU A 66 -7.94 -5.77 1.20
C LEU A 66 -9.04 -6.63 1.85
N ALA A 67 -9.76 -7.41 1.05
CA ALA A 67 -10.80 -8.30 1.56
C ALA A 67 -10.20 -9.52 2.27
N GLU A 68 -9.13 -10.11 1.75
CA GLU A 68 -8.44 -11.28 2.33
C GLU A 68 -7.72 -10.91 3.63
N GLU A 69 -6.88 -9.88 3.62
CA GLU A 69 -6.01 -9.55 4.75
C GLU A 69 -6.72 -8.79 5.88
N ALA A 70 -7.82 -8.09 5.57
CA ALA A 70 -8.52 -7.21 6.52
C ALA A 70 -10.05 -7.43 6.61
N GLY A 71 -10.65 -8.25 5.74
CA GLY A 71 -12.11 -8.41 5.71
C GLY A 71 -12.88 -7.18 5.21
N LEU A 72 -12.18 -6.15 4.70
CA LEU A 72 -12.78 -4.85 4.40
C LEU A 72 -13.19 -4.70 2.93
N LYS A 73 -14.27 -3.95 2.72
CA LYS A 73 -14.72 -3.53 1.38
C LYS A 73 -14.45 -2.04 1.19
N GLY A 74 -13.43 -1.73 0.40
CA GLY A 74 -13.11 -0.36 0.01
C GLY A 74 -14.10 0.21 -1.00
N LYS A 75 -14.37 1.51 -0.91
CA LYS A 75 -15.10 2.32 -1.90
C LYS A 75 -14.19 3.41 -2.45
N ARG A 76 -14.63 4.04 -3.55
CA ARG A 76 -13.95 5.21 -4.17
C ARG A 76 -12.47 4.91 -4.46
N TRP A 77 -12.23 3.80 -5.15
CA TRP A 77 -10.86 3.39 -5.48
C TRP A 77 -10.21 4.35 -6.49
N ARG A 78 -8.95 4.71 -6.24
CA ARG A 78 -8.14 5.52 -7.16
C ARG A 78 -6.69 5.05 -7.15
N HIS A 79 -6.04 5.05 -8.32
CA HIS A 79 -4.61 4.85 -8.42
C HIS A 79 -3.87 6.14 -8.00
N LEU A 80 -3.03 6.05 -6.98
CA LEU A 80 -2.31 7.18 -6.41
C LEU A 80 -0.92 7.35 -7.03
N GLY A 81 -0.22 6.24 -7.33
CA GLY A 81 1.10 6.31 -7.92
C GLY A 81 1.80 4.97 -8.01
N LYS A 82 3.03 4.98 -8.52
CA LYS A 82 3.85 3.79 -8.70
C LYS A 82 5.28 4.01 -8.27
N ALA A 83 5.94 2.96 -7.81
CA ALA A 83 7.35 3.00 -7.45
C ALA A 83 8.02 1.66 -7.76
N ASP A 84 9.31 1.70 -8.09
CA ASP A 84 10.11 0.50 -8.33
C ASP A 84 11.16 0.32 -7.23
N TYR A 85 11.34 -0.92 -6.79
CA TYR A 85 12.40 -1.28 -5.86
C TYR A 85 13.06 -2.60 -6.28
N THR A 86 14.39 -2.66 -6.19
CA THR A 86 15.17 -3.83 -6.59
C THR A 86 15.91 -4.36 -5.37
N TYR A 87 15.60 -5.60 -5.00
CA TYR A 87 16.43 -6.41 -4.12
C TYR A 87 17.47 -7.18 -4.96
N GLU A 88 18.45 -7.80 -4.32
CA GLU A 88 19.44 -8.65 -5.00
C GLU A 88 18.78 -9.83 -5.74
N ASP A 89 17.69 -10.37 -5.20
CA ASP A 89 17.02 -11.59 -5.68
C ASP A 89 15.77 -11.34 -6.53
N ARG A 90 15.22 -10.12 -6.53
CA ARG A 90 13.95 -9.79 -7.21
C ARG A 90 13.75 -8.30 -7.46
N ARG A 91 12.87 -7.98 -8.40
CA ARG A 91 12.38 -6.62 -8.67
C ARG A 91 10.91 -6.49 -8.31
N LEU A 92 10.55 -5.39 -7.67
CA LEU A 92 9.18 -5.06 -7.29
C LEU A 92 8.72 -3.80 -8.02
N HIS A 93 7.55 -3.90 -8.66
CA HIS A 93 6.82 -2.80 -9.27
C HIS A 93 5.58 -2.53 -8.41
N PHE A 94 5.63 -1.51 -7.56
CA PHE A 94 4.51 -1.13 -6.71
C PHE A 94 3.51 -0.28 -7.47
N LEU A 95 2.24 -0.60 -7.32
CA LEU A 95 1.10 0.22 -7.70
C LEU A 95 0.31 0.52 -6.42
N LEU A 96 0.29 1.80 -6.03
CA LEU A 96 -0.41 2.26 -4.83
C LEU A 96 -1.81 2.72 -5.19
N PHE A 97 -2.80 2.12 -4.56
CA PHE A 97 -4.20 2.51 -4.64
C PHE A 97 -4.66 3.12 -3.33
N VAL A 98 -5.60 4.05 -3.40
CA VAL A 98 -6.31 4.59 -2.24
C VAL A 98 -7.77 4.15 -2.30
N CYS A 99 -8.35 3.87 -1.14
CA CYS A 99 -9.79 3.64 -0.97
C CYS A 99 -10.27 4.12 0.40
N VAL A 100 -11.59 4.24 0.54
CA VAL A 100 -12.25 4.55 1.81
C VAL A 100 -13.04 3.34 2.31
N CYS A 101 -12.85 3.00 3.58
CA CYS A 101 -13.55 1.97 4.32
C CYS A 101 -14.44 2.65 5.38
N SER A 102 -15.67 3.03 4.98
CA SER A 102 -16.61 3.72 5.86
C SER A 102 -17.19 2.81 6.95
N ASP A 103 -17.35 1.53 6.63
CA ASP A 103 -17.76 0.50 7.58
C ASP A 103 -16.56 -0.39 7.90
N VAL A 104 -16.08 -0.27 9.14
CA VAL A 104 -14.97 -1.07 9.68
C VAL A 104 -15.46 -2.14 10.65
N SER A 105 -16.78 -2.33 10.78
CA SER A 105 -17.35 -3.40 11.61
C SER A 105 -17.03 -4.80 11.07
N GLU A 106 -16.78 -4.90 9.76
CA GLU A 106 -16.31 -6.12 9.08
C GLU A 106 -14.79 -6.32 9.20
N LEU A 107 -14.04 -5.50 9.96
CA LEU A 107 -12.60 -5.67 10.11
C LEU A 107 -12.28 -7.04 10.73
N GLN A 108 -11.66 -7.90 9.93
CA GLN A 108 -11.21 -9.24 10.27
C GLN A 108 -9.79 -9.40 9.76
N ALA A 109 -8.85 -8.72 10.43
CA ALA A 109 -7.46 -8.76 10.03
C ALA A 109 -6.81 -10.11 10.37
N GLU A 110 -6.10 -10.70 9.41
CA GLU A 110 -5.35 -11.95 9.60
C GLU A 110 -4.12 -11.78 10.51
N SER A 111 -3.73 -10.52 10.75
CA SER A 111 -2.59 -10.12 11.57
C SER A 111 -2.96 -8.93 12.46
N PRO A 112 -2.17 -8.61 13.50
CA PRO A 112 -2.37 -7.39 14.27
C PRO A 112 -2.43 -6.17 13.35
N CYS A 113 -3.47 -5.34 13.52
CA CYS A 113 -3.69 -4.17 12.69
C CYS A 113 -3.88 -2.90 13.52
N VAL A 114 -3.63 -1.75 12.91
CA VAL A 114 -3.82 -0.43 13.53
C VAL A 114 -4.40 0.56 12.52
N TRP A 115 -5.17 1.52 13.02
CA TRP A 115 -5.57 2.71 12.29
C TRP A 115 -4.72 3.89 12.78
N VAL A 116 -3.94 4.49 11.88
CA VAL A 116 -2.97 5.54 12.23
C VAL A 116 -3.25 6.83 11.47
N SER A 117 -3.04 7.99 12.10
CA SER A 117 -2.96 9.23 11.32
C SER A 117 -1.68 9.22 10.48
N LEU A 118 -1.70 9.94 9.36
CA LEU A 118 -0.50 10.08 8.52
C LEU A 118 0.66 10.73 9.28
N ASP A 119 0.36 11.65 10.21
CA ASP A 119 1.38 12.30 11.06
C ASP A 119 2.10 11.32 12.00
N ALA A 120 1.43 10.24 12.42
CA ALA A 120 1.99 9.23 13.32
C ALA A 120 2.73 8.10 12.57
N LEU A 121 2.76 8.13 11.24
CA LEU A 121 3.25 7.03 10.41
C LEU A 121 4.72 6.68 10.67
N ASN A 122 5.52 7.66 11.11
CA ASN A 122 6.94 7.46 11.45
C ASN A 122 7.15 6.57 12.69
N GLU A 123 6.12 6.34 13.52
CA GLU A 123 6.18 5.44 14.66
C GLU A 123 6.05 3.96 14.27
N TYR A 124 5.73 3.69 13.00
CA TYR A 124 5.43 2.37 12.45
C TYR A 124 6.48 1.99 11.40
N PRO A 125 7.61 1.38 11.80
CA PRO A 125 8.68 1.03 10.86
C PRO A 125 8.17 0.08 9.78
N MET A 126 8.47 0.40 8.52
CA MET A 126 8.08 -0.36 7.34
C MET A 126 9.31 -0.87 6.57
N PRO A 127 9.15 -1.87 5.70
CA PRO A 127 10.22 -2.29 4.80
C PRO A 127 10.79 -1.12 3.99
N GLN A 128 12.11 -1.10 3.78
CA GLN A 128 12.80 -0.06 3.02
C GLN A 128 12.21 0.14 1.60
N ALA A 129 11.68 -0.92 1.00
CA ALA A 129 11.03 -0.85 -0.30
C ALA A 129 9.83 0.13 -0.35
N ASN A 130 9.24 0.45 0.81
CA ASN A 130 8.14 1.39 0.91
C ASN A 130 8.61 2.86 0.89
N GLU A 131 9.89 3.18 1.09
CA GLU A 131 10.40 4.56 1.17
C GLU A 131 9.95 5.44 -0.01
N LYS A 132 9.87 4.86 -1.21
CA LYS A 132 9.46 5.61 -2.41
C LYS A 132 7.96 5.87 -2.50
N ILE A 133 7.13 5.10 -1.80
CA ILE A 133 5.68 5.31 -1.78
C ILE A 133 5.24 6.23 -0.63
N MET A 134 6.00 6.32 0.47
CA MET A 134 5.63 7.11 1.65
C MET A 134 5.37 8.60 1.33
N PRO A 135 6.16 9.27 0.47
CA PRO A 135 5.88 10.65 0.08
C PRO A 135 4.53 10.81 -0.64
N MET A 136 4.05 9.77 -1.35
CA MET A 136 2.77 9.82 -2.06
C MET A 136 1.58 9.93 -1.10
N LEU A 137 1.72 9.40 0.13
CA LEU A 137 0.71 9.52 1.19
C LEU A 137 0.61 10.96 1.75
N HIS A 138 1.57 11.83 1.44
CA HIS A 138 1.58 13.22 1.89
C HIS A 138 1.29 14.22 0.77
N LEU A 139 0.84 13.74 -0.40
CA LEU A 139 0.48 14.62 -1.52
C LEU A 139 -0.74 15.49 -1.16
N PRO A 140 -0.70 16.81 -1.40
CA PRO A 140 -1.84 17.70 -1.15
C PRO A 140 -3.14 17.22 -1.81
N GLU A 141 -3.04 16.64 -3.01
CA GLU A 141 -4.17 16.14 -3.77
C GLU A 141 -4.86 14.96 -3.09
N LEU A 142 -4.11 14.16 -2.30
CA LEU A 142 -4.70 13.09 -1.51
C LEU A 142 -5.51 13.66 -0.34
N PHE A 143 -4.98 14.67 0.36
CA PHE A 143 -5.72 15.33 1.45
C PHE A 143 -7.01 15.98 0.94
N SER A 144 -6.93 16.75 -0.16
CA SER A 144 -8.13 17.35 -0.77
C SER A 144 -9.15 16.29 -1.18
N TYR A 145 -8.68 15.18 -1.76
CA TYR A 145 -9.55 14.06 -2.13
C TYR A 145 -10.24 13.43 -0.92
N LEU A 146 -9.51 13.18 0.17
CA LEU A 146 -10.10 12.62 1.39
C LEU A 146 -11.07 13.63 2.03
N ASP A 147 -10.74 14.91 2.06
CA ASP A 147 -11.60 15.98 2.57
C ASP A 147 -12.94 16.04 1.82
N GLU A 148 -12.91 16.02 0.48
CA GLU A 148 -14.11 16.00 -0.36
C GLU A 148 -14.97 14.76 -0.08
N LEU A 149 -14.35 13.57 -0.06
CA LEU A 149 -15.06 12.31 0.18
C LEU A 149 -15.74 12.25 1.55
N PHE A 150 -15.07 12.72 2.60
CA PHE A 150 -15.63 12.68 3.96
C PHE A 150 -16.60 13.85 4.23
N ALA A 151 -16.50 14.96 3.52
CA ALA A 151 -17.50 16.03 3.56
C ALA A 151 -18.84 15.58 2.95
N GLU A 152 -18.81 14.84 1.84
CA GLU A 152 -20.02 14.27 1.22
C GLU A 152 -20.73 13.24 2.13
N SER A 153 -19.97 12.45 2.89
CA SER A 153 -20.52 11.43 3.80
C SER A 153 -21.23 11.99 5.04
N LEU A 154 -21.03 13.27 5.39
CA LEU A 154 -21.69 13.95 6.51
C LEU A 154 -22.98 14.69 6.09
N ALA A 155 -23.26 14.73 4.78
CA ALA A 155 -24.43 15.41 4.21
C ALA A 155 -25.64 14.46 3.98
N GLU A 156 -25.49 13.16 4.27
CA GLU A 156 -26.52 12.12 4.24
C GLU A 156 -26.94 11.71 5.67
#